data_AF-A0A1R2B0M5-F1
#
_entry.id   AF-A0A1R2B0M5-F1
#
_cell.length_a   1.000
_cell.length_b   1.000
_cell.length_c   1.000
_cell.angle_alpha   90.00
_cell.angle_beta   90.00
_cell.angle_gamma   90.00
#
_symmetry.space_group_name_H-M   'P 1'
#
loop_
_entity.id
_entity.type
_entity.pdbx_description
1 polymer ?
#
loop_
_entity_poly.entity_id
_entity_poly.type
_entity_poly.pdbx_seq_one_letter_code
_entity_poly.pdbx_strand_id
1 'polypeptide(L)' 'MVGFWADGKMMKGKWIFPNGGFYEGQFDHNQPKGNGTWKFGNGNHVSGEYIQTILPSEDEEKMDITLAWVSRR' A
#
# COMPACT_ATOMS: atom_id res chain seq x y z
N MET A 1 1.40 -12.14 -6.24
CA MET A 1 2.30 -11.33 -5.39
C MET A 1 3.60 -12.07 -5.25
N VAL A 2 4.74 -11.39 -5.39
CA VAL A 2 6.07 -11.99 -5.20
C VAL A 2 6.69 -11.25 -4.02
N GLY A 3 7.18 -11.95 -3.00
CA GLY A 3 7.65 -11.27 -1.79
C GLY A 3 8.62 -12.09 -0.96
N PHE A 4 9.29 -11.39 -0.06
CA PHE A 4 10.11 -11.95 0.98
C PHE A 4 9.24 -12.25 2.20
N TRP A 5 9.17 -13.53 2.55
CA TRP A 5 8.43 -14.03 3.70
C TRP A 5 9.45 -14.43 4.76
N ALA A 6 9.27 -13.97 5.99
CA ALA A 6 10.06 -14.41 7.14
C ALA A 6 9.08 -14.89 8.21
N ASP A 7 9.32 -16.07 8.77
CA ASP A 7 8.53 -16.60 9.89
C ASP A 7 7.01 -16.71 9.59
N GLY A 8 6.65 -17.05 8.35
CA GLY A 8 5.26 -17.10 7.90
C GLY A 8 4.59 -15.73 7.70
N LYS A 9 5.32 -14.62 7.89
CA LYS A 9 4.85 -13.25 7.68
C LYS A 9 5.49 -12.66 6.43
N MET A 10 4.66 -12.00 5.61
CA MET A 10 5.16 -11.25 4.47
C MET A 10 5.86 -9.98 4.99
N MET A 11 7.17 -9.89 4.83
CA MET A 11 7.97 -8.74 5.30
C MET A 11 8.12 -7.69 4.20
N LYS A 12 8.38 -8.14 2.97
CA LYS A 12 8.52 -7.29 1.79
C LYS A 12 7.88 -7.95 0.60
N GLY A 13 7.39 -7.17 -0.34
CA GLY A 13 6.63 -7.70 -1.45
C GLY A 13 6.61 -6.79 -2.64
N LYS A 14 6.25 -7.40 -3.75
CA LYS A 14 5.83 -6.77 -4.98
C LYS A 14 4.41 -7.24 -5.28
N TRP A 15 3.46 -6.34 -5.13
CA TRP A 15 2.09 -6.53 -5.52
C TRP A 15 1.89 -5.98 -6.93
N ILE A 16 1.74 -6.86 -7.91
CA ILE A 16 1.47 -6.48 -9.30
C ILE A 16 -0.05 -6.39 -9.48
N PHE A 17 -0.53 -5.25 -9.94
CA PHE A 17 -1.92 -5.01 -10.29
C PHE A 17 -2.19 -5.46 -11.73
N PRO A 18 -3.40 -5.93 -12.04
CA PRO A 18 -3.78 -6.28 -13.41
C PRO A 18 -3.71 -5.08 -14.36
N ASN A 19 -3.80 -3.85 -13.84
CA ASN A 19 -3.64 -2.60 -14.60
C ASN A 19 -2.18 -2.28 -14.98
N GLY A 20 -1.23 -3.21 -14.79
CA GLY A 20 0.20 -3.02 -15.10
C GLY A 20 0.98 -2.20 -14.09
N GLY A 21 0.30 -1.62 -13.10
CA GLY A 21 0.94 -1.04 -11.92
C GLY A 21 1.51 -2.11 -10.99
N PHE A 22 2.48 -1.75 -10.16
CA PHE A 22 2.93 -2.61 -9.07
C PHE A 22 3.28 -1.79 -7.85
N TYR A 23 2.97 -2.29 -6.67
CA TYR A 23 3.52 -1.78 -5.42
C TYR A 23 4.72 -2.62 -4.99
N GLU A 24 5.81 -2.00 -4.60
CA GLU A 24 6.99 -2.66 -4.05
C GLU A 24 7.34 -2.03 -2.70
N GLY A 25 7.31 -2.80 -1.62
CA GLY A 25 7.51 -2.24 -0.29
C GLY A 25 7.48 -3.28 0.82
N GLN A 26 7.49 -2.78 2.05
CA GLN A 26 7.27 -3.60 3.23
C GLN A 26 5.79 -3.89 3.43
N PHE A 27 5.51 -5.11 3.89
CA PHE A 27 4.16 -5.57 4.18
C PHE A 27 4.11 -6.02 5.63
N ASP A 28 2.93 -5.91 6.22
CA ASP A 28 2.62 -6.44 7.53
C ASP A 28 1.12 -6.76 7.53
N HIS A 29 0.73 -7.98 7.91
CA HIS A 29 -0.68 -8.42 7.91
C HIS A 29 -1.43 -8.20 6.56
N ASN A 30 -0.78 -8.52 5.43
CA ASN A 30 -1.30 -8.29 4.07
C ASN A 30 -1.53 -6.82 3.69
N GLN A 31 -1.04 -5.87 4.49
CA GLN A 31 -1.17 -4.45 4.23
C GLN A 31 0.21 -3.80 4.03
N PRO A 32 0.33 -2.81 3.14
CA PRO A 32 1.57 -2.07 2.93
C PRO A 32 1.92 -1.26 4.19
N LYS A 33 3.11 -1.47 4.75
CA LYS A 33 3.57 -0.82 5.98
C LYS A 33 5.00 -0.35 5.84
N GLY A 34 5.33 0.82 6.39
CA GLY A 34 6.64 1.42 6.28
C GLY A 34 6.96 1.85 4.85
N ASN A 35 8.24 1.86 4.49
CA ASN A 35 8.67 2.40 3.20
C ASN A 35 8.26 1.49 2.04
N GLY A 36 7.56 2.07 1.07
CA GLY A 36 7.22 1.41 -0.18
C GLY A 36 7.06 2.38 -1.33
N THR A 37 6.98 1.83 -2.54
CA THR A 37 6.82 2.55 -3.78
C THR A 37 5.69 1.94 -4.58
N TRP A 38 4.63 2.71 -4.80
CA TRP A 38 3.59 2.40 -5.75
C TRP A 38 4.02 2.87 -7.12
N LYS A 39 3.99 1.98 -8.12
CA LYS A 39 4.13 2.30 -9.54
C LYS A 39 2.79 2.07 -10.19
N PHE A 40 2.26 3.10 -10.83
CA PHE A 40 1.03 3.03 -11.59
C PHE A 40 1.36 2.70 -13.06
N GLY A 41 0.47 1.99 -13.75
CA GLY A 41 0.66 1.63 -15.17
C GLY A 41 0.85 2.85 -16.09
N ASN A 42 0.42 4.02 -15.63
CA ASN A 42 0.58 5.31 -16.32
C ASN A 42 2.01 5.90 -16.21
N GLY A 43 2.96 5.19 -15.57
CA GLY A 43 4.35 5.65 -15.36
C GLY A 43 4.56 6.47 -14.07
N ASN A 44 3.49 6.94 -13.45
CA ASN A 44 3.55 7.60 -12.15
C ASN A 44 4.04 6.64 -11.07
N HIS A 45 4.82 7.16 -10.13
CA HIS A 45 5.18 6.41 -8.95
C HIS A 45 5.08 7.29 -7.70
N VAL A 46 4.67 6.67 -6.60
CA VAL A 46 4.53 7.31 -5.29
C VAL A 46 5.38 6.50 -4.33
N SER A 47 6.49 7.07 -3.89
CA SER A 47 7.33 6.51 -2.84
C SER A 47 7.07 7.24 -1.54
N GLY A 48 6.85 6.50 -0.47
CA GLY A 48 6.58 7.08 0.84
C GLY A 48 6.65 6.04 1.96
N GLU A 49 6.53 6.52 3.17
CA GLU A 49 6.33 5.70 4.35
C GLU A 49 4.82 5.54 4.60
N TYR A 50 4.33 4.32 4.48
CA TYR A 50 2.94 3.95 4.68
C TYR A 50 2.74 3.58 6.15
N ILE A 51 2.11 4.47 6.91
CA ILE A 51 1.70 4.17 8.28
C ILE A 51 0.27 3.69 8.22
N GLN A 52 0.04 2.43 8.60
CA GLN A 52 -1.29 1.89 8.70
C GLN A 52 -1.93 2.41 10.01
N THR A 53 -2.71 3.47 9.90
CA THR A 53 -3.58 3.90 11.00
C THR A 53 -4.77 2.93 11.02
N ILE A 54 -4.75 2.01 11.98
CA ILE A 54 -5.89 1.17 12.30
C ILE A 54 -6.90 2.10 12.98
N LEU A 55 -7.80 2.70 12.20
CA LEU A 55 -8.98 3.30 12.79
C LEU A 55 -9.80 2.13 13.37
N PRO A 56 -10.19 2.16 14.65
CA PRO A 56 -11.19 1.22 15.14
C PRO A 56 -12.48 1.53 14.37
N SER A 57 -12.73 0.77 13.32
CA SER A 57 -14.00 0.77 12.62
C SER A 57 -14.98 -0.04 13.45
N GLU A 58 -15.99 0.61 14.01
CA GLU A 58 -17.15 -0.09 14.60
C GLU A 58 -18.05 -0.74 13.52
N ASP A 59 -17.75 -0.56 12.24
CA ASP A 59 -18.52 -1.16 11.14
C ASP A 59 -17.59 -1.77 10.07
N GLU A 60 -17.76 -3.06 9.85
CA GLU A 60 -16.82 -3.96 9.16
C GLU A 60 -16.96 -3.97 7.62
N GLU A 61 -17.66 -3.02 7.01
CA GLU A 61 -17.78 -2.96 5.55
C GLU A 61 -17.64 -1.52 5.05
N LYS A 62 -16.72 -1.33 4.10
CA LYS A 62 -16.58 -0.16 3.20
C LYS A 62 -15.59 0.93 3.67
N MET A 63 -14.30 0.69 3.39
CA MET A 63 -13.27 1.74 3.42
C MET A 63 -13.31 2.54 2.10
N ASP A 64 -14.06 3.65 2.08
CA ASP A 64 -13.99 4.67 1.03
C ASP A 64 -12.74 5.55 1.23
N ILE A 65 -11.65 5.23 0.53
CA ILE A 65 -10.42 6.02 0.56
C ILE A 65 -10.56 7.17 -0.46
N THR A 66 -10.86 8.38 0.01
CA THR A 66 -10.83 9.59 -0.82
C THR A 66 -9.50 10.31 -0.68
N LEU A 67 -8.67 10.26 -1.73
CA LEU A 67 -7.42 11.01 -1.83
C LEU A 67 -7.71 12.45 -2.25
N ALA A 68 -7.74 13.38 -1.30
CA ALA A 68 -7.90 14.82 -1.58
C ALA A 68 -6.54 15.53 -1.62
N TRP A 69 -6.23 16.20 -2.74
CA TRP A 69 -5.05 17.06 -2.89
C TRP A 69 -5.27 18.41 -2.19
N VAL A 70 -4.39 18.79 -1.25
CA VAL A 70 -4.37 20.14 -0.66
C VAL A 70 -3.35 21.01 -1.41
N SER A 71 -3.84 21.88 -2.27
CA SER A 71 -3.04 22.97 -2.85
C SER A 71 -3.03 24.15 -1.88
N ARG A 72 -1.87 24.44 -1.28
CA ARG A 72 -1.66 25.65 -0.46
C ARG A 72 -1.31 26.82 -1.39
N ARG A 73 -2.12 27.88 -1.38
CA ARG A 73 -1.79 29.19 -1.96
C ARG A 73 -1.18 30.08 -0.88
#